data_AF-A0A197JBH0-F1
#
_entry.id   AF-A0A197JBH0-F1
#
_cell.length_a   1.000
_cell.length_b   1.000
_cell.length_c   1.000
_cell.angle_alpha   90.00
_cell.angle_beta   90.00
_cell.angle_gamma   90.00
#
_symmetry.space_group_name_H-M   'P 1'
#
loop_
_entity.id
_entity.type
_entity.pdbx_description
1 polymer ?
#
loop_
_entity_poly.entity_id
_entity_poly.type
_entity_poly.pdbx_seq_one_letter_code
_entity_poly.pdbx_strand_id
1 'polypeptide(L)'
;MDKPTITDLPLEIHEMITALLTHHELALSTRVCQAWHRIFNPILWKHVEDYSVTGVQGTSDAKAEKRQVEEEQEVGSESQTWEDRFIGCVRRGALKKHGHHIQSLRLQTDSISMKMILENGPPTFPQLTSVCIDGMYDGEVEEDVVDFLDRCTAGLKEFIYSPRETTALAGSYLDFRDLAVDALIRHAATLRVFLLDGNYACYEREINRMLCSLPNLRVFYIGTNRVDMRGGSLTAQEIDNSQWVCKNLEVFGCGIKGIPRPDIQPANKYFRTGTFEESLEVHHQVYTKLGKLTKLRELTLRSYVVRPAYWGPPPRVDIYRQYGCLAMTLESGLDLLKGLKDLELVVFYDAEIGLHKRAEQKWVSRNWPKAIIKCSQYIPYYEDEESEEEE
;
A
#
# COMPACT_ATOMS: atom_id res chain seq x y z
N MET A 1 33.26 35.11 -32.77
CA MET A 1 33.29 33.93 -31.89
C MET A 1 31.90 33.78 -31.34
N ASP A 2 31.23 32.68 -31.65
CA ASP A 2 29.88 32.44 -31.14
C ASP A 2 29.98 32.15 -29.64
N LYS A 3 29.07 32.74 -28.84
CA LYS A 3 29.03 32.52 -27.40
C LYS A 3 28.47 31.12 -27.15
N PRO A 4 29.10 30.30 -26.28
CA PRO A 4 28.59 28.99 -25.95
C PRO A 4 27.16 29.10 -25.40
N THR A 5 26.29 28.24 -25.91
CA THR A 5 24.87 28.13 -25.59
C THR A 5 24.60 26.84 -24.81
N ILE A 6 23.44 26.75 -24.16
CA ILE A 6 23.08 25.53 -23.40
C ILE A 6 23.02 24.28 -24.30
N THR A 7 22.73 24.45 -25.59
CA THR A 7 22.69 23.37 -26.57
C THR A 7 24.07 22.81 -26.92
N ASP A 8 25.13 23.52 -26.55
CA ASP A 8 26.51 23.09 -26.76
C ASP A 8 27.02 22.22 -25.60
N LEU A 9 26.24 22.07 -24.52
CA LEU A 9 26.58 21.23 -23.38
C LEU A 9 26.23 19.75 -23.65
N PRO A 10 27.04 18.79 -23.18
CA PRO A 10 26.73 17.36 -23.23
C PRO A 10 25.45 17.00 -22.47
N LEU A 11 24.81 15.89 -22.84
CA LEU A 11 23.57 15.39 -22.23
C LEU A 11 23.72 15.17 -20.72
N GLU A 12 24.88 14.69 -20.27
CA GLU A 12 25.18 14.44 -18.87
C GLU A 12 25.12 15.73 -18.05
N ILE A 13 25.55 16.85 -18.64
CA ILE A 13 25.47 18.16 -17.99
C ILE A 13 24.02 18.65 -17.94
N HIS A 14 23.21 18.36 -18.97
CA HIS A 14 21.77 18.64 -18.91
C HIS A 14 21.09 17.85 -17.79
N GLU A 15 21.38 16.56 -17.67
CA GLU A 15 20.84 15.70 -16.61
C GLU A 15 21.22 16.23 -15.22
N MET A 16 22.50 16.60 -15.02
CA MET A 16 22.98 17.21 -13.77
C MET A 16 22.26 18.53 -13.46
N ILE A 17 22.11 19.42 -14.44
CA ILE A 17 21.36 20.68 -14.24
C ILE A 17 19.91 20.37 -13.86
N THR A 18 19.25 19.45 -14.57
CA THR A 18 17.85 19.14 -14.29
C THR A 18 17.60 18.46 -12.96
N ALA A 19 18.56 17.68 -12.45
CA ALA A 19 18.48 17.11 -11.11
C ALA A 19 18.48 18.17 -10.00
N LEU A 20 18.92 19.40 -10.30
CA LEU A 20 18.93 20.54 -9.37
C LEU A 20 17.70 21.45 -9.53
N LEU A 21 16.87 21.24 -10.55
CA LEU A 21 15.69 22.06 -10.82
C LEU A 21 14.43 21.41 -10.24
N THR A 22 13.60 22.22 -9.59
CA THR A 22 12.25 21.83 -9.20
C THR A 22 11.36 21.63 -10.45
N HIS A 23 10.25 20.90 -10.31
CA HIS A 23 9.29 20.71 -11.41
C HIS A 23 8.74 22.05 -11.95
N HIS A 24 8.56 23.04 -11.07
CA HIS A 24 8.17 24.40 -11.45
C HIS A 24 9.27 25.12 -12.27
N GLU A 25 10.53 25.02 -11.86
CA GLU A 25 11.65 25.60 -12.61
C GLU A 25 11.87 24.94 -13.97
N LEU A 26 11.68 23.62 -14.07
CA LEU A 26 11.67 22.91 -15.35
C LEU A 26 10.58 23.46 -16.27
N ALA A 27 9.35 23.66 -15.75
CA ALA A 27 8.25 24.22 -16.51
C ALA A 27 8.57 25.64 -17.00
N LEU A 28 9.16 26.51 -16.16
CA LEU A 28 9.63 27.83 -16.59
C LEU A 28 10.74 27.73 -17.65
N SER A 29 11.68 26.80 -17.49
CA SER A 29 12.79 26.57 -18.41
C SER A 29 12.28 26.21 -19.82
N THR A 30 11.21 25.43 -19.92
CA THR A 30 10.59 25.11 -21.23
C THR A 30 10.01 26.33 -21.96
N ARG A 31 9.84 27.47 -21.28
CA ARG A 31 9.24 28.71 -21.84
C ARG A 31 10.28 29.75 -22.26
N VAL A 32 11.57 29.53 -21.98
CA VAL A 32 12.65 30.50 -22.28
C VAL A 32 12.83 30.66 -23.78
N CYS A 33 13.09 29.57 -24.50
CA CYS A 33 13.19 29.55 -25.97
C CYS A 33 12.98 28.13 -26.50
N GLN A 34 12.93 27.96 -27.83
CA GLN A 34 12.69 26.65 -28.46
C GLN A 34 13.78 25.61 -28.15
N ALA A 35 15.04 26.04 -28.04
CA ALA A 35 16.14 25.16 -27.69
C ALA A 35 15.98 24.59 -26.28
N TRP A 36 15.69 25.46 -25.31
CA TRP A 36 15.39 25.05 -23.93
C TRP A 36 14.14 24.17 -23.87
N HIS A 37 13.09 24.50 -24.62
CA HIS A 37 11.90 23.65 -24.70
C HIS A 37 12.25 22.22 -25.14
N ARG A 38 13.08 22.04 -26.18
CA ARG A 38 13.47 20.70 -26.65
C ARG A 38 14.28 19.90 -25.63
N ILE A 39 15.13 20.56 -24.86
CA ILE A 39 15.97 19.93 -23.83
C ILE A 39 15.13 19.57 -22.59
N PHE A 40 14.40 20.55 -22.05
CA PHE A 40 13.75 20.40 -20.74
C PHE A 40 12.36 19.76 -20.82
N ASN A 41 11.66 19.81 -21.96
CA ASN A 41 10.30 19.27 -22.03
C ASN A 41 10.26 17.75 -21.78
N PRO A 42 11.10 16.89 -22.40
CA PRO A 42 11.11 15.47 -22.07
C PRO A 42 11.39 15.20 -20.59
N ILE A 43 12.26 16.00 -19.97
CA ILE A 43 12.67 15.84 -18.57
C ILE A 43 11.55 16.28 -17.62
N LEU A 44 10.86 17.38 -17.93
CA LEU A 44 9.68 17.85 -17.21
C LEU A 44 8.61 16.76 -17.14
N TRP A 45 8.36 16.05 -18.24
CA TRP A 45 7.35 14.99 -18.31
C TRP A 45 7.85 13.61 -17.90
N LYS A 46 9.13 13.44 -17.57
CA LYS A 46 9.71 12.13 -17.21
C LYS A 46 9.14 11.59 -15.90
N HIS A 47 9.00 12.46 -14.91
CA HIS A 47 8.48 12.16 -13.58
C HIS A 47 7.33 13.12 -13.30
N VAL A 48 6.11 12.62 -13.45
CA VAL A 48 4.90 13.39 -13.20
C VAL A 48 4.45 13.09 -11.78
N GLU A 49 4.54 14.10 -10.91
CA GLU A 49 4.08 14.02 -9.54
C GLU A 49 3.04 15.11 -9.27
N ASP A 50 1.89 14.71 -8.72
CA ASP A 50 0.86 15.64 -8.27
C ASP A 50 0.45 15.28 -6.84
N TYR A 51 0.59 16.24 -5.92
CA TYR A 51 0.26 16.09 -4.51
C TYR A 51 -0.82 17.09 -4.16
N SER A 52 -1.99 16.87 -4.73
CA SER A 52 -3.14 17.71 -4.47
C SER A 52 -3.96 17.09 -3.34
N VAL A 53 -3.44 17.16 -2.13
CA VAL A 53 -4.22 16.81 -0.95
C VAL A 53 -5.00 18.07 -0.57
N THR A 54 -6.22 18.21 -1.10
CA THR A 54 -7.19 19.10 -0.48
C THR A 54 -7.38 18.62 0.95
N GLY A 55 -6.91 19.45 1.89
CA GLY A 55 -6.77 19.04 3.27
C GLY A 55 -8.07 18.45 3.81
N VAL A 56 -8.06 17.16 4.11
CA VAL A 56 -8.82 16.62 5.23
C VAL A 56 -8.16 17.19 6.49
N GLN A 57 -8.35 18.50 6.71
CA GLN A 57 -8.07 19.14 7.97
C GLN A 57 -9.05 18.57 8.99
N GLY A 58 -8.56 17.64 9.81
CA GLY A 58 -9.19 17.32 11.09
C GLY A 58 -9.40 15.85 11.37
N THR A 59 -8.32 15.08 11.55
CA THR A 59 -8.34 14.18 12.71
C THR A 59 -8.29 15.06 13.97
N SER A 60 -9.18 14.78 14.92
CA SER A 60 -9.60 15.65 16.02
C SER A 60 -8.50 16.07 17.01
N ASP A 61 -7.30 15.52 16.92
CA ASP A 61 -6.28 15.66 17.97
C ASP A 61 -5.34 16.85 17.76
N ALA A 62 -5.39 17.50 16.59
CA ALA A 62 -4.61 18.71 16.29
C ALA A 62 -5.38 20.03 16.56
N LYS A 63 -6.54 19.98 17.24
CA LYS A 63 -7.38 21.16 17.51
C LYS A 63 -6.87 22.09 18.62
N ALA A 64 -5.81 21.73 19.35
CA ALA A 64 -5.34 22.54 20.48
C ALA A 64 -4.38 23.68 20.10
N GLU A 65 -3.73 23.64 18.92
CA GLU A 65 -2.64 24.58 18.60
C GLU A 65 -2.97 25.66 17.54
N LYS A 66 -4.11 25.58 16.87
CA LYS A 66 -4.43 26.48 15.73
C LYS A 66 -5.26 27.72 16.08
N ARG A 67 -5.57 27.97 17.34
CA ARG A 67 -6.48 29.06 17.76
C ARG A 67 -5.84 30.47 17.84
N GLN A 68 -4.61 30.65 17.39
CA GLN A 68 -3.91 31.95 17.47
C GLN A 68 -3.44 32.55 16.13
N VAL A 69 -3.75 31.94 14.97
CA VAL A 69 -3.24 32.43 13.66
C VAL A 69 -4.34 32.84 12.67
N GLU A 70 -5.63 32.68 13.00
CA GLU A 70 -6.74 32.88 12.04
C GLU A 70 -7.34 34.29 11.98
N GLU A 71 -6.78 35.31 12.64
CA GLU A 71 -7.42 36.65 12.72
C GLU A 71 -6.84 37.74 11.78
N GLU A 72 -5.89 37.44 10.87
CA GLU A 72 -5.23 38.51 10.08
C GLU A 72 -5.20 38.39 8.54
N GLN A 73 -5.86 37.43 7.89
CA GLN A 73 -5.86 37.39 6.41
C GLN A 73 -7.21 37.05 5.76
N GLU A 74 -8.16 37.99 5.84
CA GLU A 74 -9.22 38.15 4.84
C GLU A 74 -8.72 39.08 3.71
N VAL A 75 -8.04 38.52 2.71
CA VAL A 75 -7.87 39.17 1.40
C VAL A 75 -8.30 38.17 0.34
N GLY A 76 -9.37 38.52 -0.40
CA GLY A 76 -10.04 37.70 -1.41
C GLY A 76 -9.14 37.33 -2.59
N SER A 77 -8.28 36.34 -2.38
CA SER A 77 -7.55 35.62 -3.41
C SER A 77 -8.46 34.52 -3.95
N GLU A 78 -8.87 34.63 -5.22
CA GLU A 78 -9.31 33.49 -6.04
C GLU A 78 -8.18 32.45 -6.06
N SER A 79 -8.12 31.64 -5.01
CA SER A 79 -7.21 30.51 -4.90
C SER A 79 -7.77 29.42 -5.79
N GLN A 80 -7.62 29.60 -7.09
CA GLN A 80 -7.73 28.52 -8.06
C GLN A 80 -6.77 27.44 -7.58
N THR A 81 -7.34 26.36 -7.02
CA THR A 81 -6.57 25.35 -6.32
C THR A 81 -5.62 24.71 -7.32
N TRP A 82 -4.45 24.29 -6.86
CA TRP A 82 -3.47 23.64 -7.74
C TRP A 82 -4.05 22.39 -8.44
N GLU A 83 -5.08 21.77 -7.86
CA GLU A 83 -5.92 20.70 -8.46
C GLU A 83 -6.43 21.08 -9.86
N ASP A 84 -6.94 22.29 -10.04
CA ASP A 84 -7.45 22.77 -11.32
C ASP A 84 -6.35 22.81 -12.40
N ARG A 85 -5.08 22.89 -11.99
CA ARG A 85 -3.95 23.05 -12.93
C ARG A 85 -3.57 21.73 -13.58
N PHE A 86 -3.30 20.67 -12.81
CA PHE A 86 -2.90 19.39 -13.41
C PHE A 86 -4.06 18.74 -14.14
N ILE A 87 -5.24 18.66 -13.51
CA ILE A 87 -6.47 18.15 -14.13
C ILE A 87 -6.82 18.96 -15.38
N GLY A 88 -6.71 20.29 -15.30
CA GLY A 88 -6.87 21.17 -16.45
C GLY A 88 -5.88 20.84 -17.57
N CYS A 89 -4.62 20.54 -17.26
CA CYS A 89 -3.62 20.11 -18.23
C CYS A 89 -3.95 18.74 -18.84
N VAL A 90 -4.36 17.76 -18.02
CA VAL A 90 -4.80 16.44 -18.48
C VAL A 90 -5.97 16.58 -19.45
N ARG A 91 -7.02 17.33 -19.08
CA ARG A 91 -8.20 17.63 -19.94
C ARG A 91 -7.84 18.37 -21.22
N ARG A 92 -6.76 19.17 -21.21
CA ARG A 92 -6.20 19.85 -22.39
C ARG A 92 -5.31 18.93 -23.23
N GLY A 93 -5.25 17.64 -22.94
CA GLY A 93 -4.50 16.64 -23.71
C GLY A 93 -3.01 16.58 -23.41
N ALA A 94 -2.56 17.09 -22.26
CA ALA A 94 -1.14 17.07 -21.92
C ALA A 94 -0.59 15.65 -21.80
N LEU A 95 -1.32 14.72 -21.17
CA LEU A 95 -0.93 13.30 -21.11
C LEU A 95 -0.89 12.68 -22.51
N LYS A 96 -1.90 12.90 -23.35
CA LYS A 96 -1.88 12.43 -24.75
C LYS A 96 -0.67 12.93 -25.53
N LYS A 97 -0.28 14.20 -25.33
CA LYS A 97 0.85 14.82 -26.02
C LYS A 97 2.21 14.32 -25.50
N HIS A 98 2.35 14.15 -24.19
CA HIS A 98 3.64 13.94 -23.53
C HIS A 98 3.81 12.57 -22.87
N GLY A 99 2.78 11.72 -22.90
CA GLY A 99 2.76 10.43 -22.22
C GLY A 99 3.85 9.46 -22.65
N HIS A 100 4.40 9.63 -23.86
CA HIS A 100 5.53 8.85 -24.36
C HIS A 100 6.87 9.17 -23.67
N HIS A 101 6.95 10.27 -22.92
CA HIS A 101 8.11 10.62 -22.09
C HIS A 101 7.97 10.15 -20.63
N ILE A 102 6.75 9.79 -20.19
CA ILE A 102 6.49 9.50 -18.78
C ILE A 102 7.11 8.16 -18.40
N GLN A 103 8.00 8.19 -17.40
CA GLN A 103 8.64 7.01 -16.81
C GLN A 103 8.07 6.65 -15.45
N SER A 104 7.66 7.67 -14.69
CA SER A 104 7.00 7.52 -13.40
C SER A 104 5.80 8.46 -13.32
N LEU A 105 4.68 7.92 -12.86
CA LEU A 105 3.44 8.64 -12.64
C LEU A 105 3.01 8.45 -11.17
N ARG A 106 3.09 9.51 -10.37
CA ARG A 106 2.69 9.52 -8.97
C ARG A 106 1.58 10.55 -8.76
N LEU A 107 0.36 10.08 -8.56
CA LEU A 107 -0.81 10.92 -8.41
C LEU A 107 -1.38 10.72 -7.02
N GLN A 108 -1.33 11.77 -6.21
CA GLN A 108 -1.99 11.83 -4.92
C GLN A 108 -3.08 12.91 -4.97
N THR A 109 -4.28 12.53 -5.39
CA THR A 109 -5.35 13.47 -5.73
C THR A 109 -6.72 12.83 -5.61
N ASP A 110 -7.68 13.61 -5.13
CA ASP A 110 -9.06 13.18 -4.97
C ASP A 110 -9.89 13.36 -6.26
N SER A 111 -9.27 13.86 -7.33
CA SER A 111 -9.98 14.31 -8.52
C SER A 111 -9.56 13.62 -9.82
N ILE A 112 -8.67 12.62 -9.74
CA ILE A 112 -8.22 11.85 -10.91
C ILE A 112 -8.52 10.39 -10.69
N SER A 113 -9.36 9.86 -11.56
CA SER A 113 -9.62 8.43 -11.70
C SER A 113 -8.75 7.81 -12.80
N MET A 114 -8.57 6.49 -12.73
CA MET A 114 -7.95 5.69 -13.78
C MET A 114 -8.58 5.96 -15.14
N LYS A 115 -9.91 6.03 -15.19
CA LYS A 115 -10.68 6.35 -16.39
C LYS A 115 -10.27 7.69 -17.01
N MET A 116 -10.05 8.72 -16.18
CA MET A 116 -9.60 10.01 -16.69
C MET A 116 -8.22 9.91 -17.35
N ILE A 117 -7.31 9.10 -16.79
CA ILE A 117 -5.99 8.83 -17.37
C ILE A 117 -6.14 8.08 -18.70
N LEU A 118 -7.06 7.11 -18.79
CA LEU A 118 -7.32 6.37 -20.03
C LEU A 118 -7.91 7.24 -21.14
N GLU A 119 -8.84 8.12 -20.82
CA GLU A 119 -9.50 8.99 -21.79
C GLU A 119 -8.56 10.09 -22.32
N ASN A 120 -7.67 10.60 -21.46
CA ASN A 120 -6.80 11.75 -21.78
C ASN A 120 -5.33 11.35 -22.03
N GLY A 121 -5.00 10.08 -21.81
CA GLY A 121 -3.66 9.53 -22.00
C GLY A 121 -3.38 9.13 -23.44
N PRO A 122 -2.11 8.78 -23.75
CA PRO A 122 -1.76 8.13 -24.99
C PRO A 122 -2.38 6.71 -25.07
N PRO A 123 -2.44 6.11 -26.27
CA PRO A 123 -2.85 4.71 -26.43
C PRO A 123 -1.87 3.73 -25.78
N THR A 124 -0.60 4.11 -25.59
CA THR A 124 0.41 3.33 -24.86
C THR A 124 1.35 4.26 -24.10
N PHE A 125 1.92 3.75 -23.01
CA PHE A 125 2.96 4.37 -22.20
C PHE A 125 4.28 3.59 -22.37
N PRO A 126 5.05 3.87 -23.44
CA PRO A 126 6.22 3.07 -23.82
C PRO A 126 7.42 3.17 -22.88
N GLN A 127 7.41 4.11 -21.93
CA GLN A 127 8.50 4.29 -20.97
C GLN A 127 8.04 4.16 -19.51
N LEU A 128 6.73 3.99 -19.25
CA LEU A 128 6.18 4.01 -17.90
C LEU A 128 6.53 2.72 -17.16
N THR A 129 7.32 2.87 -16.09
CA THR A 129 7.81 1.74 -15.29
C THR A 129 7.41 1.84 -13.81
N SER A 130 6.90 2.97 -13.35
CA SER A 130 6.44 3.15 -11.97
C SER A 130 5.13 3.93 -11.95
N VAL A 131 4.12 3.37 -11.30
CA VAL A 131 2.81 3.99 -11.12
C VAL A 131 2.44 3.96 -9.66
N CYS A 132 2.03 5.11 -9.13
CA CYS A 132 1.49 5.27 -7.80
C CYS A 132 0.24 6.15 -7.88
N ILE A 133 -0.92 5.59 -7.56
CA ILE A 133 -2.19 6.31 -7.55
C ILE A 133 -2.79 6.17 -6.16
N ASP A 134 -2.88 7.28 -5.44
CA ASP A 134 -3.45 7.40 -4.09
C ASP A 134 -4.50 8.50 -4.13
N GLY A 135 -5.77 8.13 -4.21
CA GLY A 135 -6.81 9.09 -4.56
C GLY A 135 -8.21 8.56 -4.31
N MET A 136 -9.21 9.42 -4.48
CA MET A 136 -10.60 9.01 -4.35
C MET A 136 -11.02 8.04 -5.44
N TYR A 137 -11.67 6.96 -5.03
CA TYR A 137 -12.32 6.04 -5.94
C TYR A 137 -13.61 6.66 -6.50
N ASP A 138 -13.69 6.83 -7.81
CA ASP A 138 -14.85 7.38 -8.53
C ASP A 138 -15.56 6.31 -9.38
N GLY A 139 -15.78 5.12 -8.81
CA GLY A 139 -16.48 4.03 -9.51
C GLY A 139 -15.64 3.31 -10.56
N GLU A 140 -14.32 3.25 -10.37
CA GLU A 140 -13.40 2.60 -11.29
C GLU A 140 -13.66 1.10 -11.36
N VAL A 141 -13.91 0.61 -12.57
CA VAL A 141 -14.16 -0.82 -12.77
C VAL A 141 -12.85 -1.56 -12.99
N GLU A 142 -12.85 -2.88 -12.81
CA GLU A 142 -11.67 -3.73 -13.02
C GLU A 142 -11.06 -3.50 -14.41
N GLU A 143 -11.92 -3.31 -15.42
CA GLU A 143 -11.55 -3.06 -16.81
C GLU A 143 -10.70 -1.80 -16.99
N ASP A 144 -10.91 -0.75 -16.20
CA ASP A 144 -10.08 0.46 -16.29
C ASP A 144 -8.64 0.17 -15.84
N VAL A 145 -8.47 -0.66 -14.81
CA VAL A 145 -7.14 -1.09 -14.34
C VAL A 145 -6.47 -1.99 -15.36
N VAL A 146 -7.23 -2.93 -15.95
CA VAL A 146 -6.75 -3.82 -17.01
C VAL A 146 -6.26 -3.02 -18.21
N ASP A 147 -7.10 -2.13 -18.73
CA ASP A 147 -6.78 -1.26 -19.85
C ASP A 147 -5.54 -0.42 -19.55
N PHE A 148 -5.42 0.12 -18.35
CA PHE A 148 -4.25 0.91 -17.98
C PHE A 148 -2.96 0.08 -17.93
N LEU A 149 -3.01 -1.10 -17.30
CA LEU A 149 -1.88 -2.03 -17.26
C LEU A 149 -1.47 -2.51 -18.66
N ASP A 150 -2.44 -2.66 -19.57
CA ASP A 150 -2.24 -2.99 -20.98
C ASP A 150 -1.48 -1.91 -21.74
N ARG A 151 -1.73 -0.64 -21.41
CA ARG A 151 -1.01 0.49 -22.04
C ARG A 151 0.44 0.58 -21.57
N CYS A 152 0.82 -0.02 -20.44
CA CYS A 152 2.16 0.08 -19.86
C CYS A 152 3.18 -0.87 -20.54
N THR A 153 3.62 -0.58 -21.75
CA THR A 153 4.42 -1.54 -22.54
C THR A 153 5.92 -1.63 -22.18
N ALA A 154 6.40 -0.77 -21.27
CA ALA A 154 7.83 -0.75 -20.87
C ALA A 154 8.25 -1.89 -19.92
N GLY A 155 7.27 -2.63 -19.39
CA GLY A 155 7.48 -3.56 -18.27
C GLY A 155 7.43 -2.80 -16.94
N LEU A 156 6.28 -2.89 -16.27
CA LEU A 156 6.06 -2.19 -15.02
C LEU A 156 6.94 -2.77 -13.90
N LYS A 157 7.61 -1.88 -13.14
CA LYS A 157 8.46 -2.21 -11.99
C LYS A 157 7.76 -1.95 -10.67
N GLU A 158 6.89 -0.94 -10.63
CA GLU A 158 6.15 -0.54 -9.43
C GLU A 158 4.70 -0.27 -9.78
N PHE A 159 3.79 -0.90 -9.04
CA PHE A 159 2.37 -0.62 -9.09
C PHE A 159 1.86 -0.42 -7.66
N ILE A 160 1.53 0.83 -7.33
CA ILE A 160 0.99 1.23 -6.04
C ILE A 160 -0.40 1.80 -6.30
N TYR A 161 -1.40 1.19 -5.68
CA TYR A 161 -2.79 1.59 -5.80
C TYR A 161 -3.42 1.72 -4.41
N SER A 162 -3.90 2.90 -4.08
CA SER A 162 -4.45 3.22 -2.76
C SER A 162 -5.74 4.04 -2.85
N PRO A 163 -6.84 3.44 -3.35
CA PRO A 163 -8.13 4.10 -3.44
C PRO A 163 -8.67 4.45 -2.05
N ARG A 164 -8.92 5.74 -1.83
CA ARG A 164 -9.56 6.28 -0.64
C ARG A 164 -11.07 6.21 -0.82
N GLU A 165 -11.75 5.89 0.26
CA GLU A 165 -13.22 5.92 0.31
C GLU A 165 -13.69 7.39 0.23
N THR A 166 -14.60 7.68 -0.69
CA THR A 166 -15.34 8.93 -0.66
C THR A 166 -16.49 8.79 0.33
N THR A 167 -16.70 9.79 1.18
CA THR A 167 -17.82 9.79 2.12
C THR A 167 -19.19 9.76 1.42
N ALA A 168 -19.24 10.01 0.11
CA ALA A 168 -20.47 10.14 -0.67
C ALA A 168 -21.05 8.80 -1.17
N LEU A 169 -20.23 7.74 -1.33
CA LEU A 169 -20.66 6.49 -1.97
C LEU A 169 -20.18 5.27 -1.16
N ALA A 170 -20.74 5.10 0.03
CA ALA A 170 -20.54 3.89 0.83
C ALA A 170 -20.87 2.64 -0.02
N GLY A 171 -19.89 1.75 -0.18
CA GLY A 171 -20.03 0.47 -0.87
C GLY A 171 -19.43 0.38 -2.28
N SER A 172 -18.80 1.45 -2.78
CA SER A 172 -18.07 1.40 -4.04
C SER A 172 -16.61 0.96 -3.76
N TYR A 173 -16.11 -0.09 -4.40
CA TYR A 173 -14.76 -0.61 -4.19
C TYR A 173 -14.18 -1.14 -5.51
N LEU A 174 -12.87 -1.02 -5.70
CA LEU A 174 -12.21 -1.62 -6.87
C LEU A 174 -12.21 -3.14 -6.74
N ASP A 175 -12.81 -3.84 -7.69
CA ASP A 175 -12.75 -5.30 -7.74
C ASP A 175 -11.47 -5.75 -8.46
N PHE A 176 -10.41 -6.05 -7.71
CA PHE A 176 -9.12 -6.49 -8.25
C PHE A 176 -9.09 -8.02 -8.35
N ARG A 177 -9.66 -8.57 -9.44
CA ARG A 177 -9.86 -10.01 -9.66
C ARG A 177 -8.95 -10.59 -10.76
N ASP A 178 -9.44 -11.63 -11.43
CA ASP A 178 -8.70 -12.43 -12.39
C ASP A 178 -8.17 -11.57 -13.55
N LEU A 179 -8.96 -10.62 -14.07
CA LEU A 179 -8.55 -9.85 -15.24
C LEU A 179 -7.43 -8.87 -14.86
N ALA A 180 -7.58 -8.15 -13.75
CA ALA A 180 -6.55 -7.24 -13.26
C ALA A 180 -5.27 -8.00 -12.88
N VAL A 181 -5.39 -9.17 -12.25
CA VAL A 181 -4.26 -10.03 -11.92
C VAL A 181 -3.56 -10.55 -13.17
N ASP A 182 -4.29 -11.00 -14.19
CA ASP A 182 -3.72 -11.44 -15.46
C ASP A 182 -2.99 -10.30 -16.16
N ALA A 183 -3.58 -9.10 -16.14
CA ALA A 183 -2.95 -7.90 -16.67
C ALA A 183 -1.65 -7.56 -15.93
N LEU A 184 -1.64 -7.66 -14.61
CA LEU A 184 -0.46 -7.41 -13.77
C LEU A 184 0.63 -8.46 -14.00
N ILE A 185 0.27 -9.75 -14.11
CA ILE A 185 1.20 -10.86 -14.33
C ILE A 185 1.94 -10.74 -15.65
N ARG A 186 1.39 -10.05 -16.66
CA ARG A 186 2.15 -9.73 -17.89
C ARG A 186 3.40 -8.88 -17.63
N HIS A 187 3.47 -8.19 -16.49
CA HIS A 187 4.65 -7.45 -16.00
C HIS A 187 5.54 -8.26 -15.04
N ALA A 188 5.31 -9.57 -14.88
CA ALA A 188 5.99 -10.41 -13.89
C ALA A 188 7.52 -10.37 -13.95
N ALA A 189 8.09 -10.23 -15.16
CA ALA A 189 9.53 -10.19 -15.35
C ALA A 189 10.17 -8.91 -14.78
N THR A 190 9.41 -7.82 -14.64
CA THR A 190 9.93 -6.50 -14.23
C THR A 190 9.39 -6.04 -12.88
N LEU A 191 8.21 -6.51 -12.47
CA LEU A 191 7.51 -6.02 -11.28
C LEU A 191 8.27 -6.38 -9.99
N ARG A 192 8.56 -5.35 -9.19
CA ARG A 192 9.31 -5.42 -7.93
C ARG A 192 8.50 -4.91 -6.75
N VAL A 193 7.62 -3.95 -6.97
CA VAL A 193 6.78 -3.36 -5.93
C VAL A 193 5.33 -3.50 -6.35
N PHE A 194 4.55 -4.19 -5.53
CA PHE A 194 3.10 -4.23 -5.62
C PHE A 194 2.52 -3.82 -4.27
N LEU A 195 1.74 -2.74 -4.27
CA LEU A 195 1.01 -2.27 -3.12
C LEU A 195 -0.44 -2.03 -3.50
N LEU A 196 -1.36 -2.66 -2.78
CA LEU A 196 -2.79 -2.43 -2.89
C LEU A 196 -3.32 -2.12 -1.48
N ASP A 197 -3.76 -0.89 -1.23
CA ASP A 197 -4.35 -0.47 0.05
C ASP A 197 -5.65 0.29 -0.17
N GLY A 198 -6.43 0.53 0.88
CA GLY A 198 -7.67 1.30 0.81
C GLY A 198 -8.90 0.44 0.48
N ASN A 199 -9.74 0.91 -0.44
CA ASN A 199 -11.05 0.32 -0.71
C ASN A 199 -11.07 -0.52 -2.00
N TYR A 200 -10.79 -1.82 -1.86
CA TYR A 200 -10.72 -2.78 -2.95
C TYR A 200 -11.15 -4.18 -2.50
N ALA A 201 -11.50 -5.05 -3.42
CA ALA A 201 -11.66 -6.48 -3.19
C ALA A 201 -10.56 -7.24 -3.93
N CYS A 202 -9.77 -8.03 -3.22
CA CYS A 202 -8.77 -8.94 -3.80
C CYS A 202 -8.71 -10.19 -2.92
N TYR A 203 -9.14 -11.35 -3.41
CA TYR A 203 -9.34 -12.55 -2.59
C TYR A 203 -8.11 -13.45 -2.57
N GLU A 204 -8.14 -14.43 -1.68
CA GLU A 204 -7.03 -15.35 -1.44
C GLU A 204 -6.47 -16.00 -2.71
N ARG A 205 -7.33 -16.36 -3.68
CA ARG A 205 -6.91 -16.96 -4.95
C ARG A 205 -6.05 -16.01 -5.76
N GLU A 206 -6.47 -14.77 -5.93
CA GLU A 206 -5.76 -13.74 -6.68
C GLU A 206 -4.42 -13.38 -6.03
N ILE A 207 -4.43 -13.20 -4.70
CA ILE A 207 -3.23 -12.93 -3.91
C ILE A 207 -2.20 -14.05 -4.09
N ASN A 208 -2.66 -15.30 -3.99
CA ASN A 208 -1.80 -16.47 -4.11
C ASN A 208 -1.24 -16.63 -5.54
N ARG A 209 -2.07 -16.40 -6.57
CA ARG A 209 -1.64 -16.37 -7.98
C ARG A 209 -0.50 -15.36 -8.18
N MET A 210 -0.60 -14.15 -7.65
CA MET A 210 0.46 -13.15 -7.74
C MET A 210 1.77 -13.62 -7.09
N LEU A 211 1.74 -14.17 -5.88
CA LEU A 211 2.93 -14.70 -5.19
C LEU A 211 3.58 -15.88 -5.94
N CYS A 212 2.79 -16.66 -6.69
CA CYS A 212 3.26 -17.76 -7.51
C CYS A 212 3.74 -17.34 -8.92
N SER A 213 3.44 -16.11 -9.36
CA SER A 213 3.75 -15.65 -10.72
C SER A 213 4.75 -14.50 -10.80
N LEU A 214 5.06 -13.80 -9.69
CA LEU A 214 5.92 -12.60 -9.69
C LEU A 214 7.32 -12.89 -9.07
N PRO A 215 8.29 -13.42 -9.83
CA PRO A 215 9.57 -13.90 -9.27
C PRO A 215 10.49 -12.78 -8.75
N ASN A 216 10.35 -11.57 -9.29
CA ASN A 216 11.21 -10.42 -8.98
C ASN A 216 10.65 -9.49 -7.91
N LEU A 217 9.54 -9.89 -7.29
CA LEU A 217 8.85 -9.12 -6.27
C LEU A 217 9.72 -8.96 -5.02
N ARG A 218 9.87 -7.72 -4.58
CA ARG A 218 10.57 -7.29 -3.35
C ARG A 218 9.61 -6.74 -2.31
N VAL A 219 8.61 -6.00 -2.76
CA VAL A 219 7.55 -5.46 -1.91
C VAL A 219 6.23 -6.04 -2.39
N PHE A 220 5.57 -6.77 -1.51
CA PHE A 220 4.20 -7.21 -1.70
C PHE A 220 3.40 -6.78 -0.48
N TYR A 221 2.51 -5.83 -0.69
CA TYR A 221 1.64 -5.33 0.37
C TYR A 221 0.22 -5.27 -0.14
N ILE A 222 -0.66 -6.01 0.51
CA ILE A 222 -2.10 -5.92 0.32
C ILE A 222 -2.68 -5.66 1.71
N GLY A 223 -3.24 -4.46 1.88
CA GLY A 223 -3.94 -4.06 3.10
C GLY A 223 -5.16 -4.95 3.40
N THR A 224 -5.96 -4.56 4.38
CA THR A 224 -7.30 -5.12 4.55
C THR A 224 -8.28 -4.07 4.06
N ASN A 225 -9.29 -4.47 3.27
CA ASN A 225 -10.36 -3.53 2.89
C ASN A 225 -10.94 -2.90 4.16
N ARG A 226 -10.95 -1.58 4.21
CA ARG A 226 -11.34 -0.81 5.40
C ARG A 226 -12.85 -0.84 5.67
N VAL A 227 -13.66 -1.11 4.66
CA VAL A 227 -15.12 -1.00 4.68
C VAL A 227 -15.77 -2.31 5.10
N ASP A 228 -15.44 -3.41 4.42
CA ASP A 228 -16.18 -4.67 4.56
C ASP A 228 -15.30 -5.84 5.04
N MET A 229 -14.00 -5.59 5.28
CA MET A 229 -12.99 -6.59 5.58
C MET A 229 -12.92 -7.73 4.54
N ARG A 230 -13.42 -7.51 3.33
CA ARG A 230 -13.34 -8.50 2.25
C ARG A 230 -12.00 -8.38 1.55
N GLY A 231 -11.41 -9.53 1.26
CA GLY A 231 -10.12 -9.63 0.60
C GLY A 231 -8.94 -9.24 1.49
N GLY A 232 -7.79 -9.07 0.85
CA GLY A 232 -6.54 -8.70 1.51
C GLY A 232 -5.99 -9.73 2.49
N SER A 233 -6.47 -10.97 2.41
CA SER A 233 -6.04 -12.07 3.27
C SER A 233 -5.92 -13.36 2.49
N LEU A 234 -4.84 -14.10 2.75
CA LEU A 234 -4.65 -15.48 2.32
C LEU A 234 -5.25 -16.45 3.33
N THR A 235 -5.85 -17.53 2.85
CA THR A 235 -6.19 -18.66 3.72
C THR A 235 -4.95 -19.52 3.95
N ALA A 236 -4.82 -20.11 5.14
CA ALA A 236 -3.70 -21.01 5.41
C ALA A 236 -3.63 -22.21 4.44
N GLN A 237 -4.80 -22.70 3.99
CA GLN A 237 -4.90 -23.75 2.96
C GLN A 237 -4.28 -23.33 1.62
N GLU A 238 -4.49 -22.09 1.17
CA GLU A 238 -3.86 -21.60 -0.06
C GLU A 238 -2.34 -21.49 0.09
N ILE A 239 -1.84 -21.14 1.28
CA ILE A 239 -0.40 -21.01 1.53
C ILE A 239 0.31 -22.36 1.41
N ASP A 240 -0.27 -23.42 1.98
CA ASP A 240 0.30 -24.77 1.99
C ASP A 240 0.40 -25.37 0.58
N ASN A 241 -0.66 -25.21 -0.22
CA ASN A 241 -0.77 -25.81 -1.55
C ASN A 241 0.07 -25.10 -2.64
N SER A 242 0.73 -24.00 -2.30
CA SER A 242 1.26 -23.08 -3.31
C SER A 242 2.77 -23.10 -3.39
N GLN A 243 3.35 -22.64 -4.49
CA GLN A 243 4.80 -22.52 -4.67
C GLN A 243 5.17 -21.08 -4.99
N TRP A 244 5.36 -20.28 -3.93
CA TRP A 244 5.75 -18.89 -4.07
C TRP A 244 7.12 -18.78 -4.75
N VAL A 245 7.17 -17.99 -5.83
CA VAL A 245 8.38 -17.80 -6.64
C VAL A 245 9.18 -16.56 -6.22
N CYS A 246 8.56 -15.65 -5.45
CA CYS A 246 9.12 -14.40 -4.94
C CYS A 246 10.12 -14.62 -3.78
N LYS A 247 11.24 -15.30 -4.05
CA LYS A 247 12.25 -15.65 -3.01
C LYS A 247 13.02 -14.44 -2.46
N ASN A 248 12.98 -13.31 -3.15
CA ASN A 248 13.70 -12.09 -2.78
C ASN A 248 12.79 -11.06 -2.09
N LEU A 249 11.68 -11.52 -1.51
CA LEU A 249 10.74 -10.62 -0.86
C LEU A 249 11.36 -9.98 0.39
N GLU A 250 11.35 -8.64 0.42
CA GLU A 250 11.88 -7.78 1.47
C GLU A 250 10.74 -7.26 2.37
N VAL A 251 9.56 -7.01 1.79
CA VAL A 251 8.36 -6.56 2.51
C VAL A 251 7.19 -7.48 2.15
N PHE A 252 6.58 -8.09 3.15
CA PHE A 252 5.37 -8.89 3.03
C PHE A 252 4.29 -8.32 3.94
N GLY A 253 3.23 -7.78 3.34
CA GLY A 253 2.02 -7.37 4.02
C GLY A 253 0.82 -8.08 3.44
N CYS A 254 0.22 -8.99 4.20
CA CYS A 254 -1.02 -9.67 3.82
C CYS A 254 -1.66 -10.30 5.06
N GLY A 255 -2.98 -10.22 5.16
CA GLY A 255 -3.73 -10.97 6.16
C GLY A 255 -3.53 -12.48 6.03
N ILE A 256 -3.48 -13.21 7.13
CA ILE A 256 -3.58 -14.68 7.11
C ILE A 256 -4.79 -15.10 7.93
N LYS A 257 -5.72 -15.83 7.30
CA LYS A 257 -7.00 -16.27 7.85
C LYS A 257 -7.20 -17.78 7.70
N GLY A 258 -8.30 -18.27 8.27
CA GLY A 258 -8.75 -19.65 8.10
C GLY A 258 -7.93 -20.67 8.90
N ILE A 259 -7.25 -20.22 9.96
CA ILE A 259 -6.59 -21.13 10.89
C ILE A 259 -7.60 -21.55 11.96
N PRO A 260 -7.82 -22.86 12.17
CA PRO A 260 -8.70 -23.35 13.23
C PRO A 260 -8.19 -22.92 14.61
N ARG A 261 -9.07 -22.53 15.54
CA ARG A 261 -8.74 -22.05 16.90
C ARG A 261 -9.71 -22.59 17.95
N PRO A 262 -9.63 -23.90 18.25
CA PRO A 262 -10.46 -24.51 19.31
C PRO A 262 -10.08 -24.02 20.72
N ASP A 263 -8.93 -23.36 20.86
CA ASP A 263 -8.36 -22.86 22.11
C ASP A 263 -8.96 -21.52 22.58
N ILE A 264 -9.55 -20.71 21.68
CA ILE A 264 -10.08 -19.39 22.06
C ILE A 264 -11.56 -19.49 22.48
N GLN A 265 -11.87 -19.03 23.69
CA GLN A 265 -13.23 -18.81 24.17
C GLN A 265 -13.42 -17.37 24.68
N PRO A 266 -14.46 -16.63 24.25
CA PRO A 266 -15.52 -17.02 23.32
C PRO A 266 -15.18 -16.68 21.84
N ALA A 267 -14.52 -17.58 21.09
CA ALA A 267 -14.41 -17.40 19.63
C ALA A 267 -15.74 -17.67 18.91
N ASN A 268 -15.91 -17.04 17.74
CA ASN A 268 -16.99 -17.35 16.81
C ASN A 268 -16.97 -18.85 16.45
N LYS A 269 -18.15 -19.50 16.44
CA LYS A 269 -18.31 -20.94 16.15
C LYS A 269 -17.63 -21.39 14.85
N TYR A 270 -17.46 -20.50 13.87
CA TYR A 270 -16.78 -20.80 12.62
C TYR A 270 -15.28 -21.08 12.77
N PHE A 271 -14.63 -20.58 13.83
CA PHE A 271 -13.20 -20.83 14.07
C PHE A 271 -12.94 -22.01 15.01
N ARG A 272 -13.96 -22.57 15.66
CA ARG A 272 -13.82 -23.67 16.63
C ARG A 272 -13.88 -25.06 15.99
N THR A 273 -13.79 -25.15 14.67
CA THR A 273 -13.72 -26.43 13.98
C THR A 273 -12.34 -27.06 14.18
N GLY A 274 -12.25 -28.39 14.09
CA GLY A 274 -10.98 -29.12 14.16
C GLY A 274 -10.40 -29.29 15.57
N THR A 275 -9.27 -29.97 15.66
CA THR A 275 -8.54 -30.20 16.92
C THR A 275 -7.43 -29.17 17.13
N PHE A 276 -6.87 -29.13 18.33
CA PHE A 276 -5.74 -28.27 18.65
C PHE A 276 -4.50 -28.65 17.85
N GLU A 277 -4.26 -29.94 17.64
CA GLU A 277 -3.15 -30.46 16.85
C GLU A 277 -3.27 -30.07 15.38
N GLU A 278 -4.47 -30.14 14.79
CA GLU A 278 -4.73 -29.66 13.43
C GLU A 278 -4.45 -28.17 13.30
N SER A 279 -4.83 -27.37 14.30
CA SER A 279 -4.48 -25.94 14.34
C SER A 279 -2.97 -25.73 14.35
N LEU A 280 -2.24 -26.43 15.21
CA LEU A 280 -0.78 -26.30 15.32
C LEU A 280 -0.07 -26.70 14.02
N GLU A 281 -0.52 -27.77 13.37
CA GLU A 281 0.04 -28.22 12.09
C GLU A 281 -0.14 -27.14 11.01
N VAL A 282 -1.33 -26.55 10.90
CA VAL A 282 -1.59 -25.45 9.97
C VAL A 282 -0.72 -24.22 10.28
N HIS A 283 -0.53 -23.87 11.55
CA HIS A 283 0.41 -22.80 11.93
C HIS A 283 1.83 -23.12 11.48
N HIS A 284 2.32 -24.34 11.74
CA HIS A 284 3.67 -24.76 11.37
C HIS A 284 3.91 -24.72 9.86
N GLN A 285 2.92 -25.12 9.05
CA GLN A 285 2.99 -25.05 7.59
C GLN A 285 3.15 -23.60 7.11
N VAL A 286 2.31 -22.70 7.62
CA VAL A 286 2.36 -21.27 7.29
C VAL A 286 3.69 -20.66 7.74
N TYR A 287 4.14 -20.92 8.97
CA TYR A 287 5.41 -20.42 9.48
C TYR A 287 6.60 -20.98 8.71
N THR A 288 6.57 -22.25 8.33
CA THR A 288 7.59 -22.85 7.48
C THR A 288 7.66 -22.16 6.11
N LYS A 289 6.51 -21.74 5.56
CA LYS A 289 6.47 -20.98 4.32
C LYS A 289 7.09 -19.60 4.46
N LEU A 290 6.66 -18.84 5.47
CA LEU A 290 7.17 -17.50 5.76
C LEU A 290 8.66 -17.52 6.11
N GLY A 291 9.12 -18.51 6.86
CA GLY A 291 10.52 -18.68 7.26
C GLY A 291 11.49 -18.89 6.08
N LYS A 292 10.98 -19.26 4.89
CA LYS A 292 11.78 -19.34 3.65
C LYS A 292 12.08 -17.98 3.03
N LEU A 293 11.37 -16.92 3.42
CA LEU A 293 11.57 -15.55 2.92
C LEU A 293 12.71 -14.87 3.69
N THR A 294 13.93 -15.39 3.58
CA THR A 294 15.05 -14.98 4.46
C THR A 294 15.51 -13.53 4.29
N LYS A 295 15.09 -12.84 3.22
CA LYS A 295 15.38 -11.42 2.97
C LYS A 295 14.33 -10.47 3.57
N LEU A 296 13.33 -11.01 4.27
CA LEU A 296 12.24 -10.22 4.81
C LEU A 296 12.75 -9.27 5.90
N ARG A 297 12.55 -7.97 5.66
CA ARG A 297 12.76 -6.90 6.65
C ARG A 297 11.46 -6.42 7.29
N GLU A 298 10.34 -6.56 6.59
CA GLU A 298 9.02 -6.14 7.11
C GLU A 298 7.99 -7.25 6.95
N LEU A 299 7.38 -7.66 8.06
CA LEU A 299 6.32 -8.65 8.11
C LEU A 299 5.05 -8.03 8.70
N THR A 300 4.03 -7.83 7.87
CA THR A 300 2.71 -7.34 8.28
C THR A 300 1.66 -8.43 8.06
N LEU A 301 1.20 -9.06 9.14
CA LEU A 301 0.19 -10.12 9.10
C LEU A 301 -1.25 -9.58 9.15
N ARG A 302 -1.40 -8.26 9.33
CA ARG A 302 -2.63 -7.50 9.12
C ARG A 302 -2.34 -6.00 9.13
N SER A 303 -3.00 -5.25 8.25
CA SER A 303 -3.04 -3.79 8.35
C SER A 303 -4.11 -3.34 9.35
N TYR A 304 -3.85 -2.24 10.05
CA TYR A 304 -4.81 -1.61 10.96
C TYR A 304 -6.05 -1.16 10.16
N VAL A 305 -7.24 -1.59 10.59
CA VAL A 305 -8.48 -1.07 10.03
C VAL A 305 -8.73 0.29 10.66
N VAL A 306 -8.35 1.36 9.96
CA VAL A 306 -8.74 2.72 10.36
C VAL A 306 -10.25 2.82 10.22
N ARG A 307 -10.94 2.85 11.35
CA ARG A 307 -12.38 3.05 11.38
C ARG A 307 -12.73 4.47 10.93
N PRO A 308 -13.55 4.66 9.91
CA PRO A 308 -14.01 5.99 9.56
C PRO A 308 -14.92 6.53 10.66
N ALA A 309 -14.74 7.80 11.04
CA ALA A 309 -15.42 8.42 12.18
C ALA A 309 -16.96 8.42 12.07
N TYR A 310 -17.52 8.27 10.86
CA TYR A 310 -18.97 8.31 10.61
C TYR A 310 -19.71 7.00 10.89
N TRP A 311 -19.04 5.88 11.20
CA TRP A 311 -19.70 4.60 11.50
C TRP A 311 -20.40 4.54 12.88
N GLY A 312 -20.58 5.68 13.54
CA GLY A 312 -21.23 5.77 14.86
C GLY A 312 -20.32 5.33 16.01
N PRO A 313 -20.86 5.03 17.22
CA PRO A 313 -20.06 4.52 18.33
C PRO A 313 -19.35 3.22 17.94
N PRO A 314 -18.13 2.94 18.46
CA PRO A 314 -17.38 1.74 18.13
C PRO A 314 -18.28 0.51 18.26
N PRO A 315 -18.47 -0.30 17.21
CA PRO A 315 -19.06 -1.61 17.41
C PRO A 315 -18.15 -2.36 18.39
N ARG A 316 -18.71 -3.34 19.09
CA ARG A 316 -17.95 -4.16 20.05
C ARG A 316 -16.63 -4.57 19.40
N VAL A 317 -15.51 -4.20 20.03
CA VAL A 317 -14.12 -4.38 19.54
C VAL A 317 -13.90 -5.81 19.02
N ASP A 318 -14.63 -6.77 19.59
CA ASP A 318 -14.68 -8.18 19.20
C ASP A 318 -14.91 -8.44 17.71
N ILE A 319 -15.60 -7.57 16.97
CA ILE A 319 -15.83 -7.82 15.53
C ILE A 319 -14.58 -7.63 14.68
N TYR A 320 -13.62 -6.84 15.16
CA TYR A 320 -12.36 -6.59 14.47
C TYR A 320 -11.28 -7.58 14.90
N ARG A 321 -11.49 -8.31 16.01
CA ARG A 321 -10.54 -9.31 16.49
C ARG A 321 -10.37 -10.43 15.48
N GLN A 322 -9.11 -10.79 15.28
CA GLN A 322 -8.70 -11.82 14.37
C GLN A 322 -8.61 -13.15 15.12
N TYR A 323 -9.76 -13.82 15.24
CA TYR A 323 -9.79 -15.13 15.88
C TYR A 323 -9.08 -16.18 15.03
N GLY A 324 -9.42 -16.34 13.76
CA GLY A 324 -8.81 -17.34 12.85
C GLY A 324 -7.49 -16.93 12.21
N CYS A 325 -6.61 -16.20 12.92
CA CYS A 325 -5.30 -15.76 12.43
C CYS A 325 -4.15 -16.58 13.05
N LEU A 326 -2.91 -16.29 12.60
CA LEU A 326 -1.70 -16.85 13.19
C LEU A 326 -1.50 -16.42 14.63
N ALA A 327 -1.42 -17.37 15.55
CA ALA A 327 -0.94 -17.15 16.91
C ALA A 327 0.57 -16.90 16.89
N MET A 328 1.04 -15.80 17.48
CA MET A 328 2.47 -15.44 17.57
C MET A 328 3.09 -15.98 18.87
N THR A 329 3.18 -17.31 19.00
CA THR A 329 3.72 -17.99 20.20
C THR A 329 4.77 -19.03 19.84
N LEU A 330 5.61 -19.41 20.80
CA LEU A 330 6.59 -20.48 20.58
C LEU A 330 5.90 -21.83 20.31
N GLU A 331 4.79 -22.09 20.99
CA GLU A 331 3.99 -23.31 20.84
C GLU A 331 3.40 -23.45 19.44
N SER A 332 2.92 -22.35 18.86
CA SER A 332 2.39 -22.32 17.49
C SER A 332 3.48 -22.32 16.41
N GLY A 333 4.76 -22.38 16.76
CA GLY A 333 5.86 -22.50 15.79
C GLY A 333 6.57 -21.20 15.43
N LEU A 334 6.45 -20.13 16.24
CA LEU A 334 7.22 -18.90 16.05
C LEU A 334 8.74 -19.16 15.87
N ASP A 335 9.28 -20.20 16.52
CA ASP A 335 10.70 -20.57 16.39
C ASP A 335 11.13 -20.89 14.95
N LEU A 336 10.20 -21.33 14.09
CA LEU A 336 10.45 -21.60 12.67
C LEU A 336 10.85 -20.34 11.91
N LEU A 337 10.53 -19.15 12.43
CA LEU A 337 10.91 -17.86 11.84
C LEU A 337 12.26 -17.32 12.36
N LYS A 338 13.01 -18.06 13.19
CA LYS A 338 14.31 -17.60 13.72
C LYS A 338 15.35 -17.24 12.66
N GLY A 339 15.20 -17.77 11.45
CA GLY A 339 16.09 -17.49 10.30
C GLY A 339 15.93 -16.10 9.69
N LEU A 340 14.83 -15.40 10.00
CA LEU A 340 14.54 -14.06 9.49
C LEU A 340 15.34 -12.99 10.25
N LYS A 341 16.67 -12.98 10.04
CA LYS A 341 17.62 -12.15 10.80
C LYS A 341 17.59 -10.67 10.44
N ASP A 342 17.05 -10.34 9.27
CA ASP A 342 16.97 -8.98 8.75
C ASP A 342 15.62 -8.31 9.04
N LEU A 343 14.75 -8.94 9.84
CA LEU A 343 13.50 -8.31 10.28
C LEU A 343 13.76 -7.03 11.09
N GLU A 344 13.20 -5.93 10.60
CA GLU A 344 13.22 -4.59 11.18
C GLU A 344 11.84 -4.18 11.69
N LEU A 345 10.76 -4.68 11.09
CA LEU A 345 9.39 -4.36 11.48
C LEU A 345 8.51 -5.61 11.44
N VAL A 346 7.78 -5.85 12.53
CA VAL A 346 6.74 -6.88 12.59
C VAL A 346 5.44 -6.24 13.04
N VAL A 347 4.42 -6.29 12.20
CA VAL A 347 3.10 -5.70 12.45
C VAL A 347 2.03 -6.79 12.49
N PHE A 348 1.30 -6.85 13.60
CA PHE A 348 0.14 -7.74 13.77
C PHE A 348 -0.87 -7.05 14.67
N TYR A 349 -1.77 -6.29 14.06
CA TYR A 349 -2.87 -5.64 14.78
C TYR A 349 -4.03 -6.61 14.97
N ASP A 350 -4.66 -6.52 16.14
CA ASP A 350 -5.92 -7.18 16.51
C ASP A 350 -5.87 -8.72 16.50
N ALA A 351 -4.67 -9.28 16.63
CA ALA A 351 -4.47 -10.71 16.83
C ALA A 351 -4.80 -11.10 18.28
N GLU A 352 -5.63 -12.13 18.46
CA GLU A 352 -6.02 -12.60 19.80
C GLU A 352 -4.83 -13.12 20.60
N ILE A 353 -3.92 -13.84 19.95
CA ILE A 353 -2.73 -14.42 20.59
C ILE A 353 -1.48 -13.81 19.99
N GLY A 354 -0.95 -12.80 20.69
CA GLY A 354 0.26 -12.06 20.34
C GLY A 354 1.49 -12.36 21.20
N LEU A 355 2.53 -11.54 21.01
CA LEU A 355 3.82 -11.59 21.72
C LEU A 355 3.78 -10.94 23.13
N HIS A 356 2.76 -11.24 23.93
CA HIS A 356 2.57 -10.63 25.25
C HIS A 356 3.30 -11.39 26.37
N LYS A 357 3.56 -12.69 26.16
CA LYS A 357 4.24 -13.53 27.15
C LYS A 357 5.75 -13.23 27.20
N ARG A 358 6.33 -13.32 28.41
CA ARG A 358 7.75 -13.06 28.67
C ARG A 358 8.69 -13.98 27.87
N ALA A 359 8.29 -15.23 27.63
CA ALA A 359 9.11 -16.20 26.90
C ALA A 359 9.28 -15.79 25.43
N GLU A 360 8.19 -15.41 24.78
CA GLU A 360 8.12 -14.90 23.41
C GLU A 360 8.91 -13.60 23.25
N GLN A 361 8.73 -12.63 24.16
CA GLN A 361 9.50 -11.38 24.14
C GLN A 361 11.01 -11.63 24.26
N LYS A 362 11.41 -12.55 25.16
CA LYS A 362 12.81 -12.97 25.30
C LYS A 362 13.31 -13.64 24.02
N TRP A 363 12.48 -14.47 23.39
CA TRP A 363 12.82 -15.11 22.13
C TRP A 363 13.00 -14.09 21.00
N VAL A 364 12.11 -13.10 20.87
CA VAL A 364 12.20 -12.01 19.87
C VAL A 364 13.49 -11.22 20.07
N SER A 365 13.78 -10.77 21.29
CA SER A 365 15.00 -9.99 21.57
C SER A 365 16.29 -10.73 21.20
N ARG A 366 16.29 -12.06 21.28
CA ARG A 366 17.43 -12.91 20.94
C ARG A 366 17.54 -13.18 19.45
N ASN A 367 16.40 -13.43 18.78
CA ASN A 367 16.38 -13.92 17.40
C ASN A 367 16.20 -12.82 16.36
N TRP A 368 15.50 -11.74 16.72
CA TRP A 368 15.20 -10.56 15.90
C TRP A 368 15.61 -9.27 16.63
N PRO A 369 16.90 -9.08 16.94
CA PRO A 369 17.36 -7.95 17.77
C PRO A 369 17.11 -6.56 17.14
N LYS A 370 16.83 -6.49 15.83
CA LYS A 370 16.54 -5.25 15.10
C LYS A 370 15.04 -4.96 14.99
N ALA A 371 14.17 -5.93 15.29
CA ALA A 371 12.76 -5.83 14.96
C ALA A 371 12.01 -4.92 15.94
N ILE A 372 11.30 -3.96 15.39
CA ILE A 372 10.27 -3.19 16.08
C ILE A 372 8.96 -3.95 15.96
N ILE A 373 8.38 -4.31 17.09
CA ILE A 373 7.11 -5.02 17.17
C ILE A 373 5.98 -3.98 17.32
N LYS A 374 5.09 -3.92 16.32
CA LYS A 374 3.84 -3.15 16.40
C LYS A 374 2.67 -4.12 16.52
N CYS A 375 2.07 -4.14 17.70
CA CYS A 375 0.81 -4.81 17.96
C CYS A 375 -0.17 -3.78 18.54
N SER A 376 -1.48 -4.00 18.36
CA SER A 376 -2.44 -3.20 19.10
C SER A 376 -2.30 -3.62 20.56
N GLN A 377 -1.95 -2.67 21.43
CA GLN A 377 -2.11 -2.83 22.87
C GLN A 377 -3.61 -2.78 23.13
N TYR A 378 -4.32 -3.85 22.81
CA TYR A 378 -5.59 -4.07 23.45
C TYR A 378 -5.24 -4.41 24.89
N ILE A 379 -5.25 -3.38 25.75
CA ILE A 379 -5.39 -3.57 27.18
C ILE A 379 -6.85 -4.00 27.30
N PRO A 380 -7.15 -5.29 27.52
CA PRO A 380 -8.50 -5.63 27.92
C PRO A 380 -8.83 -4.73 29.10
N TYR A 381 -9.98 -4.05 29.05
CA TYR A 381 -10.64 -3.58 30.25
C TYR A 381 -11.08 -4.82 31.05
N TYR A 382 -10.14 -5.67 31.45
CA TYR A 382 -10.30 -6.45 32.66
C TYR A 382 -10.01 -5.42 33.73
N GLU A 383 -11.08 -4.99 34.39
CA GLU A 383 -10.99 -4.33 35.69
C GLU A 383 -9.97 -5.15 36.51
N ASP A 384 -8.99 -4.46 37.08
CA ASP A 384 -8.03 -5.05 38.03
C ASP A 384 -8.84 -5.59 39.24
N GLU A 385 -9.48 -6.75 39.10
CA GLU A 385 -10.20 -7.43 40.19
C GLU A 385 -9.24 -8.20 41.12
N GLU A 386 -7.92 -8.14 40.90
CA GLU A 386 -6.93 -8.78 41.78
C GLU A 386 -5.85 -7.78 42.24
N SER A 387 -6.20 -6.92 43.20
CA SER A 387 -5.27 -6.52 44.28
C SER A 387 -5.98 -5.88 45.48
N GLU A 388 -6.96 -6.58 46.06
CA GLU A 388 -7.36 -6.39 47.46
C GLU A 388 -7.34 -7.75 48.20
N GLU A 389 -6.19 -8.43 48.21
CA GLU A 389 -5.89 -9.47 49.23
C GLU A 389 -4.43 -9.32 49.69
N GLU A 390 -4.14 -8.22 50.38
CA GLU A 390 -3.10 -8.15 51.41
C GLU A 390 -3.71 -7.51 52.68
N GLU A 391 -4.34 -8.32 53.53
CA GLU A 391 -4.47 -8.09 54.98
C GLU A 391 -4.22 -9.38 55.78
#